data_AF-A0A6B3E9A0-F1
#
_entry.id   AF-A0A6B3E9A0-F1
#
_cell.length_a   1.000
_cell.length_b   1.000
_cell.length_c   1.000
_cell.angle_alpha   90.00
_cell.angle_beta   90.00
_cell.angle_gamma   90.00
#
_symmetry.space_group_name_H-M   'P 1'
#
loop_
_entity.id
_entity.type
_entity.pdbx_description
1 polymer ?
#
loop_
_entity_poly.entity_id
_entity_poly.type
_entity_poly.pdbx_seq_one_letter_code
_entity_poly.pdbx_strand_id
1 'polypeptide(L)'
;VFILKRFFDGVPRELEEAARIDGAGSLRVFWSIILPLSRPILAAVAIFVFITTWNNFLWPFISTSDPNLMTLPVGLSTVKDSYGLQYAQSAAAAMLASLPLVIVFMIFQRQIVKSVATTGLGGQ
;
A
#
# COMPACT_ATOMS: atom_id res chain seq x y z
N VAL A 1 10.40 5.75 1.78
CA VAL A 1 11.40 5.84 2.88
C VAL A 1 11.22 7.10 3.73
N PHE A 2 11.20 8.30 3.14
CA PHE A 2 11.03 9.57 3.89
C PHE A 2 9.81 9.64 4.82
N ILE A 3 8.64 9.16 4.36
CA ILE A 3 7.38 9.20 5.13
C ILE A 3 7.49 8.43 6.44
N LEU A 4 8.03 7.19 6.40
CA LEU A 4 8.20 6.37 7.59
C LEU A 4 9.21 6.99 8.55
N LYS A 5 10.32 7.55 8.04
CA LYS A 5 11.30 8.22 8.89
C LYS A 5 10.69 9.39 9.65
N ARG A 6 9.92 10.25 8.97
CA ARG A 6 9.20 11.38 9.60
C ARG A 6 8.22 10.92 10.68
N PHE A 7 7.52 9.82 10.45
CA PHE A 7 6.63 9.24 11.46
C PHE A 7 7.41 8.77 12.68
N PHE A 8 8.46 7.96 12.48
CA PHE A 8 9.26 7.42 13.59
C PHE A 8 9.96 8.52 14.40
N ASP A 9 10.39 9.61 13.75
CA ASP A 9 10.96 10.78 14.44
C ASP A 9 9.94 11.51 15.33
N GLY A 10 8.64 11.37 15.04
CA GLY A 10 7.56 11.92 15.84
C GLY A 10 7.10 11.02 16.99
N VAL A 11 7.61 9.78 17.10
CA VAL A 11 7.26 8.89 18.21
C VAL A 11 7.97 9.38 19.48
N PRO A 12 7.24 9.65 20.58
CA PRO A 12 7.85 10.10 21.83
C PRO A 12 8.83 9.06 22.37
N ARG A 13 10.07 9.48 22.63
CA ARG A 13 11.13 8.60 23.18
C ARG A 13 10.79 8.07 24.58
N GLU A 14 9.99 8.82 25.33
CA GLU A 14 9.49 8.46 26.67
C GLU A 14 8.81 7.08 26.69
N LEU A 15 8.12 6.68 25.61
CA LEU A 15 7.49 5.37 25.51
C LEU A 15 8.52 4.22 25.46
N GLU A 16 9.64 4.44 24.77
CA GLU A 16 10.73 3.46 24.72
C GLU A 16 11.49 3.41 26.04
N GLU A 17 11.71 4.57 26.67
CA GLU A 17 12.39 4.69 27.97
C GLU A 17 11.58 4.02 29.09
N ALA A 18 10.27 4.27 29.16
CA ALA A 18 9.38 3.61 30.10
C ALA A 18 9.41 2.07 29.94
N ALA A 19 9.35 1.58 28.70
CA ALA A 19 9.42 0.15 28.43
C ALA A 19 10.77 -0.47 28.83
N ARG A 20 11.87 0.27 28.69
CA ARG A 20 13.19 -0.17 29.16
C ARG A 20 13.27 -0.22 30.69
N ILE A 21 12.66 0.76 31.38
CA ILE A 21 12.53 0.76 32.84
C ILE A 21 11.73 -0.47 33.30
N ASP A 22 10.69 -0.87 32.55
CA ASP A 22 9.91 -2.10 32.76
C ASP A 22 10.65 -3.40 32.37
N GLY A 23 11.93 -3.32 32.02
CA GLY A 23 12.76 -4.48 31.68
C GLY A 23 12.52 -5.05 30.27
N ALA A 24 11.82 -4.33 29.39
CA ALA A 24 11.62 -4.78 28.00
C ALA A 24 12.92 -4.63 27.18
N GLY A 25 13.39 -5.73 26.59
CA GLY A 25 14.47 -5.70 25.60
C GLY A 25 14.05 -5.04 24.27
N SER A 26 15.02 -4.61 23.46
CA SER A 26 14.77 -3.87 22.21
C SER A 26 13.77 -4.54 21.25
N LEU A 27 13.84 -5.87 21.12
CA LEU A 27 12.92 -6.61 20.26
C LEU A 27 11.47 -6.54 20.79
N ARG A 28 11.29 -6.61 22.11
CA ARG A 28 9.97 -6.48 22.75
C ARG A 28 9.41 -5.09 22.51
N VAL A 29 10.20 -4.03 22.75
CA VAL A 29 9.81 -2.64 22.51
C VAL A 29 9.34 -2.45 21.05
N PHE A 30 10.07 -3.00 20.09
CA PHE A 30 9.68 -2.94 18.68
C PHE A 30 8.30 -3.55 18.43
N TRP A 31 8.06 -4.79 18.87
CA TRP A 31 6.81 -5.51 18.60
C TRP A 31 5.62 -5.02 19.43
N SER A 32 5.85 -4.57 20.67
CA SER A 32 4.78 -4.19 21.59
C SER A 32 4.42 -2.71 21.56
N ILE A 33 5.32 -1.82 21.14
CA ILE A 33 5.11 -0.37 21.17
C ILE A 33 5.23 0.21 19.77
N ILE A 34 6.40 0.09 19.14
CA ILE A 34 6.69 0.76 17.87
C ILE A 34 5.76 0.24 16.77
N LEU A 35 5.70 -1.07 16.56
CA LEU A 35 4.92 -1.67 15.47
C LEU A 35 3.41 -1.39 15.58
N PRO A 36 2.75 -1.55 16.75
CA PRO A 36 1.34 -1.20 16.92
C PRO A 36 1.05 0.28 16.66
N LEU A 37 1.91 1.19 17.14
CA LEU A 37 1.79 2.63 16.91
C LEU A 37 1.94 2.98 15.42
N SER A 38 2.83 2.27 14.71
CA SER A 38 3.07 2.47 13.29
C SER A 38 2.02 1.85 12.36
N ARG A 39 1.06 1.06 12.87
CA ARG A 39 0.05 0.40 12.01
C ARG A 39 -0.65 1.35 11.03
N PRO A 40 -1.10 2.56 11.42
CA PRO A 40 -1.77 3.48 10.48
C PRO A 40 -0.85 3.99 9.38
N ILE A 41 0.40 4.36 9.70
CA ILE A 41 1.34 4.85 8.68
C ILE A 41 1.80 3.72 7.76
N LEU A 42 1.99 2.51 8.30
CA LEU A 42 2.34 1.33 7.51
C LEU A 42 1.22 0.97 6.53
N ALA A 43 -0.05 1.10 6.95
CA ALA A 43 -1.20 0.94 6.07
C ALA A 43 -1.16 1.93 4.89
N ALA A 44 -0.97 3.22 5.18
CA ALA A 44 -0.89 4.24 4.15
C ALA A 44 0.24 3.97 3.15
N VAL A 45 1.44 3.65 3.65
CA VAL A 45 2.59 3.32 2.80
C VAL A 45 2.34 2.04 2.00
N ALA A 46 1.74 1.01 2.58
CA ALA A 46 1.42 -0.24 1.89
C ALA A 46 0.45 0.01 0.72
N ILE A 47 -0.57 0.86 0.91
CA ILE A 47 -1.49 1.24 -0.17
C ILE A 47 -0.75 1.95 -1.29
N PHE A 48 0.07 2.97 -0.98
CA PHE A 48 0.82 3.69 -2.00
C PHE A 48 1.73 2.76 -2.80
N VAL A 49 2.50 1.91 -2.10
CA VAL A 49 3.37 0.92 -2.75
C VAL A 49 2.55 -0.03 -3.61
N PHE A 50 1.43 -0.53 -3.10
CA PHE A 50 0.55 -1.44 -3.84
C PHE A 50 0.03 -0.78 -5.13
N ILE A 51 -0.50 0.45 -5.05
CA ILE A 51 -1.00 1.20 -6.21
C ILE A 51 0.13 1.38 -7.24
N THR A 52 1.33 1.77 -6.80
CA THR A 52 2.46 1.99 -7.69
C THR A 52 2.91 0.69 -8.38
N THR A 53 3.05 -0.40 -7.62
CA THR A 53 3.51 -1.68 -8.18
C THR A 53 2.44 -2.34 -9.05
N TRP A 54 1.16 -2.26 -8.66
CA TRP A 54 0.05 -2.82 -9.42
C TRP A 54 -0.15 -2.13 -10.76
N ASN A 55 -0.02 -0.80 -10.81
CA ASN A 55 -0.13 -0.03 -12.05
C ASN A 55 1.19 0.01 -12.86
N ASN A 56 2.24 -0.67 -12.41
CA ASN A 56 3.53 -0.66 -13.11
C ASN A 56 3.43 -1.47 -14.41
N PHE A 57 3.26 -0.76 -15.52
CA PHE A 57 3.19 -1.33 -16.85
C PHE A 57 4.57 -1.54 -17.49
N LEU A 58 5.43 -0.52 -17.42
CA LEU A 58 6.65 -0.47 -18.22
C LEU A 58 7.65 -1.56 -17.86
N TRP A 59 7.89 -1.79 -16.57
CA TRP A 59 8.91 -2.75 -16.14
C TRP A 59 8.56 -4.20 -16.53
N PRO A 60 7.34 -4.72 -16.29
CA PRO A 60 6.98 -6.06 -16.78
C PRO A 60 6.95 -6.14 -18.30
N PHE A 61 6.48 -5.10 -18.99
CA PHE A 61 6.40 -5.07 -20.46
C PHE A 61 7.78 -5.21 -21.13
N ILE A 62 8.82 -4.60 -20.57
CA ILE A 62 10.19 -4.72 -21.11
C ILE A 62 10.93 -5.96 -20.60
N SER A 63 10.56 -6.48 -19.43
CA SER A 63 11.31 -7.54 -18.74
C SER A 63 10.95 -8.94 -19.20
N THR A 64 9.75 -9.15 -19.75
CA THR A 64 9.32 -10.48 -20.23
C THR A 64 8.55 -10.38 -21.53
N SER A 65 8.81 -11.33 -22.43
CA SER A 65 8.03 -11.53 -23.66
C SER A 65 7.14 -12.77 -23.57
N ASP A 66 7.23 -13.57 -22.49
CA ASP A 66 6.39 -14.75 -22.28
C ASP A 66 4.96 -14.31 -21.87
N PRO A 67 3.93 -14.64 -22.66
CA PRO A 67 2.54 -14.30 -22.36
C PRO A 67 2.06 -14.83 -20.99
N ASN A 68 2.61 -15.94 -20.49
CA ASN A 68 2.22 -16.52 -19.21
C ASN A 68 2.76 -15.76 -18.00
N LEU A 69 3.74 -14.88 -18.21
CA LEU A 69 4.37 -14.06 -17.17
C LEU A 69 3.90 -12.60 -17.22
N MET A 70 2.99 -12.26 -18.13
CA MET A 70 2.47 -10.90 -18.24
C MET A 70 1.60 -10.56 -17.04
N THR A 71 1.84 -9.38 -16.46
CA THR A 71 0.94 -8.81 -15.46
C THR A 71 -0.36 -8.39 -16.12
N LEU A 72 -1.44 -8.29 -15.34
CA LEU A 72 -2.77 -7.92 -15.85
C LEU A 72 -2.73 -6.62 -16.69
N PRO A 73 -2.06 -5.52 -16.26
CA PRO A 73 -1.95 -4.32 -17.10
C PRO A 73 -1.27 -4.55 -18.46
N VAL A 74 -0.27 -5.43 -18.52
CA VAL A 74 0.46 -5.76 -19.75
C VAL A 74 -0.37 -6.66 -20.67
N GLY A 75 -0.99 -7.70 -20.14
CA GLY A 75 -1.88 -8.56 -20.93
C GLY A 75 -3.08 -7.79 -21.50
N LEU A 76 -3.59 -6.79 -20.78
CA LEU A 76 -4.71 -5.98 -21.26
C LEU A 76 -4.35 -5.05 -22.43
N SER A 77 -3.09 -4.63 -22.57
CA SER A 77 -2.69 -3.82 -23.73
C SER A 77 -2.62 -4.66 -25.01
N THR A 78 -2.24 -5.93 -24.94
CA THR A 78 -2.14 -6.80 -26.12
C THR A 78 -3.51 -7.21 -26.68
N VAL A 79 -4.53 -7.28 -25.83
CA VAL A 79 -5.93 -7.54 -26.23
C VAL A 79 -6.50 -6.38 -27.07
N LYS A 80 -6.12 -5.14 -26.76
CA LYS A 80 -6.58 -3.95 -27.51
C LYS A 80 -6.13 -3.98 -28.97
N ASP A 81 -4.93 -4.47 -29.24
CA ASP A 81 -4.35 -4.50 -30.60
C ASP A 81 -4.85 -5.69 -31.43
N SER A 82 -5.22 -6.80 -30.78
CA SER A 82 -5.52 -8.07 -31.48
C SER A 82 -6.97 -8.20 -31.96
N TYR A 83 -7.94 -7.49 -31.37
CA TYR A 83 -9.38 -7.74 -31.61
C TYR A 83 -10.22 -6.50 -31.97
N GLY A 84 -9.60 -5.33 -32.20
CA GLY A 84 -10.30 -4.06 -32.40
C GLY A 84 -11.00 -3.56 -31.13
N LEU A 85 -11.49 -2.32 -31.14
CA LEU A 85 -12.12 -1.65 -29.99
C LEU A 85 -13.45 -2.31 -29.56
N GLN A 86 -13.38 -3.39 -28.79
CA GLN A 86 -14.52 -3.95 -28.05
C GLN A 86 -14.63 -3.23 -26.70
N TYR A 87 -15.49 -2.20 -26.65
CA TYR A 87 -15.74 -1.41 -25.44
C TYR A 87 -16.13 -2.28 -24.23
N ALA A 88 -16.89 -3.36 -24.45
CA ALA A 88 -17.28 -4.31 -23.40
C ALA A 88 -16.06 -5.04 -22.79
N GLN A 89 -15.11 -5.50 -23.62
CA GLN A 89 -13.88 -6.15 -23.14
C GLN A 89 -12.98 -5.16 -22.39
N SER A 90 -12.86 -3.92 -22.89
CA SER A 90 -12.08 -2.86 -22.23
C SER A 90 -12.69 -2.46 -20.87
N ALA A 91 -14.02 -2.39 -20.77
CA ALA A 91 -14.71 -2.11 -19.52
C ALA A 91 -14.54 -3.26 -18.51
N ALA A 92 -14.74 -4.51 -18.94
CA ALA A 92 -14.52 -5.69 -18.08
C ALA A 92 -13.07 -5.78 -17.58
N ALA A 93 -12.11 -5.50 -18.47
CA ALA A 93 -10.69 -5.40 -18.14
C ALA A 93 -10.39 -4.33 -17.09
N ALA A 94 -10.96 -3.13 -17.22
CA ALA A 94 -10.80 -2.05 -16.25
C ALA A 94 -11.44 -2.41 -14.88
N MET A 95 -12.57 -3.10 -14.89
CA MET A 95 -13.19 -3.62 -13.66
C MET A 95 -12.27 -4.64 -12.98
N LEU A 96 -11.74 -5.61 -13.71
CA LEU A 96 -10.79 -6.60 -13.18
C LEU A 96 -9.50 -5.96 -12.67
N ALA A 97 -8.98 -4.95 -13.37
CA ALA A 97 -7.79 -4.23 -12.96
C ALA A 97 -7.99 -3.39 -11.69
N SER A 98 -9.22 -2.92 -11.41
CA SER A 98 -9.52 -2.13 -10.20
C SER A 98 -9.85 -2.99 -8.98
N LEU A 99 -10.28 -4.24 -9.15
CA LEU A 99 -10.65 -5.14 -8.06
C LEU A 99 -9.57 -5.28 -6.96
N PRO A 100 -8.28 -5.50 -7.27
CA PRO A 100 -7.26 -5.64 -6.23
C PRO A 100 -7.06 -4.37 -5.42
N LEU A 101 -7.20 -3.20 -6.05
CA LEU A 101 -7.17 -1.91 -5.37
C LEU A 101 -8.31 -1.79 -4.34
N VAL A 102 -9.53 -2.21 -4.74
CA VAL A 102 -10.70 -2.21 -3.86
C VAL A 102 -10.51 -3.17 -2.69
N ILE A 103 -9.98 -4.37 -2.93
CA ILE A 103 -9.69 -5.36 -1.87
C ILE A 103 -8.69 -4.80 -0.87
N VAL A 104 -7.58 -4.24 -1.35
CA VAL A 104 -6.56 -3.60 -0.50
C VAL A 104 -7.19 -2.46 0.29
N PHE A 105 -7.97 -1.59 -0.35
CA PHE A 105 -8.68 -0.52 0.35
C PHE A 105 -9.59 -1.07 1.46
N MET A 106 -10.38 -2.10 1.21
CA MET A 106 -11.27 -2.69 2.22
C MET A 106 -10.51 -3.28 3.42
N ILE A 107 -9.32 -3.85 3.21
CA ILE A 107 -8.46 -4.37 4.28
C ILE A 107 -7.93 -3.22 5.14
N PHE A 108 -7.49 -2.13 4.51
CA PHE A 108 -6.80 -1.01 5.18
C PHE A 108 -7.72 0.15 5.59
N GLN A 109 -9.00 0.17 5.19
CA GLN A 109 -9.93 1.29 5.40
C GLN A 109 -9.99 1.77 6.87
N ARG A 110 -9.99 0.85 7.84
CA ARG A 110 -10.05 1.18 9.27
C ARG A 110 -8.81 1.94 9.76
N GLN A 111 -7.66 1.72 9.11
CA GLN A 111 -6.38 2.32 9.46
C GLN A 111 -6.20 3.66 8.75
N ILE A 112 -6.71 3.80 7.52
CA ILE A 112 -6.79 5.08 6.80
C ILE A 112 -7.65 6.07 7.58
N VAL A 113 -8.87 5.69 7.98
CA VAL A 113 -9.79 6.56 8.72
C VAL A 113 -9.17 7.03 10.04
N LYS A 114 -8.49 6.12 10.76
CA LYS A 114 -7.77 6.48 11.99
C LYS A 114 -6.62 7.45 11.73
N SER A 115 -5.86 7.26 10.66
CA SER A 115 -4.74 8.14 10.31
C SER A 115 -5.21 9.56 9.93
N VAL A 116 -6.31 9.68 9.19
CA VAL A 116 -6.87 10.98 8.78
C VAL A 116 -7.38 11.76 10.00
N ALA A 117 -7.97 11.05 10.98
CA ALA A 117 -8.41 11.66 12.24
C ALA A 117 -7.25 12.21 13.08
N THR A 118 -6.09 11.53 13.08
CA THR A 118 -4.90 12.00 13.84
C THR A 118 -4.14 13.14 13.15
N THR A 119 -4.35 13.36 11.84
CA THR A 119 -3.67 14.43 11.06
C THR A 119 -4.37 15.79 11.07
N GLY A 120 -5.40 16.01 11.90
CA GLY A 120 -5.95 17.36 12.13
C GLY A 120 -6.72 17.98 10.96
N LEU A 121 -7.04 17.22 9.90
CA LEU A 121 -7.86 17.70 8.78
C LEU A 121 -9.39 17.50 9.01
N GLY A 122 -9.78 16.94 10.14
CA GLY A 122 -11.18 16.81 10.57
C GLY A 122 -11.62 17.82 11.64
N GLY A 123 -10.87 18.92 11.79
CA GLY A 123 -11.09 19.91 12.84
C GLY A 123 -10.73 21.33 12.40
N GLN A 124 -11.26 21.76 11.26
CA GLN A 124 -11.65 23.16 11.03
C GLN A 124 -13.12 23.17 10.63
#